data_AF-A0A0C9SYJ0-F1
#
_entry.id   AF-A0A0C9SYJ0-F1
#
_cell.length_a   1.000
_cell.length_b   1.000
_cell.length_c   1.000
_cell.angle_alpha   90.00
_cell.angle_beta   90.00
_cell.angle_gamma   90.00
#
_symmetry.space_group_name_H-M   'P 1'
#
loop_
_entity.id
_entity.type
_entity.pdbx_description
1 polymer ?
#
loop_
_entity_poly.entity_id
_entity_poly.type
_entity_poly.pdbx_seq_one_letter_code
_entity_poly.pdbx_strand_id
1 'polypeptide(L)'
;MLSLSSLFSALPRLRHAPIPVTVPSGTFGARFRTQIAPRKVKYAKRQKGRIPIPTGGSTRGTTLAYGEYGIRIKGQGVRFTAKQLMTAEEVIKRAIKVVKGAKVYMRVFPDIPVCIKGNETRMGKGKGTFEFWATRVPTGRVIFEVGGVPIREEIAREALRLAAAKLPTTYEFVTRKSLPRLGNMVIQPTPLIPDPPSPVSTETPAEMS
;
A
#
# COMPACT_ATOMS: atom_id res chain seq x y z
N MET A 1 50.05 40.38 -69.46
CA MET A 1 49.27 40.63 -68.22
C MET A 1 49.12 39.31 -67.49
N LEU A 2 49.82 39.14 -66.38
CA LEU A 2 49.82 37.92 -65.55
C LEU A 2 48.61 37.97 -64.59
N SER A 3 47.75 36.96 -64.64
CA SER A 3 46.57 36.85 -63.77
C SER A 3 46.92 36.06 -62.51
N LEU A 4 46.98 36.76 -61.37
CA LEU A 4 47.00 36.19 -60.02
C LEU A 4 45.57 36.14 -59.48
N SER A 5 45.09 34.95 -59.13
CA SER A 5 44.09 34.67 -58.08
C SER A 5 43.61 33.21 -58.25
N SER A 6 43.42 32.38 -57.23
CA SER A 6 43.60 32.50 -55.79
C SER A 6 43.74 31.08 -55.24
N LEU A 7 44.64 30.89 -54.28
CA LEU A 7 44.68 29.69 -53.46
C LEU A 7 43.41 29.62 -52.62
N PHE A 8 42.54 28.65 -52.87
CA PHE A 8 41.57 28.19 -51.88
C PHE A 8 42.00 26.83 -51.35
N SER A 9 42.78 26.86 -50.27
CA SER A 9 43.07 25.68 -49.47
C SER A 9 41.77 25.14 -48.88
N ALA A 10 41.56 23.83 -49.02
CA ALA A 10 40.49 23.10 -48.37
C ALA A 10 40.61 23.25 -46.83
N LEU A 11 39.75 24.07 -46.24
CA LEU A 11 39.54 24.07 -44.79
C LEU A 11 38.68 22.85 -44.41
N PRO A 12 39.12 21.99 -43.48
CA PRO A 12 38.28 20.89 -43.01
C PRO A 12 37.11 21.46 -42.22
N ARG A 13 35.89 21.00 -42.54
CA ARG A 13 34.67 21.25 -41.75
C ARG A 13 34.94 20.87 -40.29
N LEU A 14 35.02 21.87 -39.41
CA LEU A 14 35.01 21.66 -37.96
C LEU A 14 33.68 20.98 -37.61
N ARG A 15 33.75 19.68 -37.29
CA ARG A 15 32.64 18.95 -36.69
C ARG A 15 32.40 19.58 -35.32
N HIS A 16 31.22 20.15 -35.12
CA HIS A 16 30.80 20.60 -33.78
C HIS A 16 30.81 19.39 -32.86
N ALA A 17 31.73 19.37 -31.88
CA ALA A 17 31.68 18.44 -30.79
C ALA A 17 30.44 18.77 -29.92
N PRO A 18 29.66 17.78 -29.45
CA PRO A 18 28.58 18.06 -28.53
C PRO A 18 29.17 18.65 -27.25
N ILE A 19 28.67 19.82 -26.85
CA ILE A 19 29.02 20.46 -25.58
C ILE A 19 28.70 19.46 -24.45
N PRO A 20 29.64 19.15 -23.54
CA PRO A 20 29.32 18.33 -22.38
C PRO A 20 28.32 19.10 -21.53
N VAL A 21 27.07 18.64 -21.51
CA VAL A 21 26.05 19.12 -20.57
C VAL A 21 26.48 18.60 -19.21
N THR A 22 27.25 19.40 -18.47
CA THR A 22 27.54 19.14 -17.07
C THR A 22 26.23 19.28 -16.31
N VAL A 23 25.53 18.15 -16.12
CA VAL A 23 24.38 18.09 -15.23
C VAL A 23 24.90 18.48 -13.85
N PRO A 24 24.38 19.54 -13.21
CA PRO A 24 24.80 19.85 -11.86
C PRO A 24 24.50 18.62 -11.01
N SER A 25 25.53 18.08 -10.39
CA SER A 25 25.44 17.12 -9.28
C SER A 25 24.87 17.84 -8.05
N GLY A 26 23.73 18.49 -8.21
CA GLY A 26 22.87 18.95 -7.13
C GLY A 26 22.29 17.70 -6.51
N THR A 27 22.90 17.26 -5.42
CA THR A 27 22.30 16.46 -4.35
C THR A 27 20.98 15.77 -4.75
N PHE A 28 21.07 14.62 -5.45
CA PHE A 28 20.01 13.61 -5.45
C PHE A 28 19.87 12.94 -4.07
N GLY A 29 19.97 13.73 -3.00
CA GLY A 29 19.55 13.37 -1.66
C GLY A 29 18.03 13.46 -1.58
N ALA A 30 17.34 12.60 -2.34
CA ALA A 30 15.92 12.33 -2.16
C ALA A 30 15.72 11.66 -0.80
N ARG A 31 15.82 12.45 0.28
CA ARG A 31 15.48 12.03 1.64
C ARG A 31 13.96 12.02 1.82
N PHE A 32 13.22 11.34 0.94
CA PHE A 32 11.82 10.98 1.17
C PHE A 32 11.74 9.78 2.12
N ARG A 33 12.38 9.85 3.29
CA ARG A 33 12.23 8.81 4.33
C ARG A 33 10.96 9.03 5.16
N THR A 34 10.43 10.26 5.18
CA THR A 34 9.28 10.70 5.98
C THR A 34 7.96 10.75 5.22
N GLN A 35 7.98 10.77 3.88
CA GLN A 35 6.77 10.90 3.07
C GLN A 35 6.34 9.54 2.55
N ILE A 36 5.14 9.07 2.95
CA ILE A 36 4.54 7.86 2.36
C ILE A 36 4.06 8.15 0.93
N ALA A 37 5.01 8.13 0.00
CA ALA A 37 4.80 8.40 -1.41
C ALA A 37 5.63 7.42 -2.26
N PRO A 38 5.10 6.95 -3.39
CA PRO A 38 5.88 6.13 -4.33
C PRO A 38 7.00 6.97 -4.94
N ARG A 39 8.20 6.39 -5.00
CA ARG A 39 9.40 7.07 -5.54
C ARG A 39 9.32 7.34 -7.04
N LYS A 40 8.66 6.44 -7.79
CA LYS A 40 8.52 6.53 -9.25
C LYS A 40 7.08 6.17 -9.62
N VAL A 41 6.49 6.93 -10.53
CA VAL A 41 5.17 6.63 -11.12
C VAL A 41 5.20 6.79 -12.63
N LYS A 42 4.55 5.88 -13.35
CA LYS A 42 4.43 5.96 -14.82
C LYS A 42 3.61 7.18 -15.27
N TYR A 43 2.57 7.52 -14.51
CA TYR A 43 1.66 8.63 -14.83
C TYR A 43 1.44 9.50 -13.59
N ALA A 44 1.66 10.81 -13.74
CA ALA A 44 1.44 11.78 -12.67
C ALA A 44 -0.06 12.03 -12.38
N LYS A 45 -0.93 11.87 -13.39
CA LYS A 45 -2.39 12.04 -13.25
C LYS A 45 -3.09 10.70 -13.49
N ARG A 46 -3.90 10.22 -12.54
CA ARG A 46 -4.70 8.98 -12.69
C ARG A 46 -6.20 9.20 -12.56
N GLN A 47 -7.01 8.42 -13.29
CA GLN A 47 -8.46 8.46 -13.15
C GLN A 47 -8.90 8.11 -11.73
N LYS A 48 -10.08 8.61 -11.32
CA LYS A 48 -10.58 8.46 -9.95
C LYS A 48 -10.73 6.98 -9.56
N GLY A 49 -11.20 6.11 -10.46
CA GLY A 49 -11.48 4.69 -10.19
C GLY A 49 -12.57 4.49 -9.12
N ARG A 50 -12.76 3.25 -8.69
CA ARG A 50 -13.68 2.84 -7.61
C ARG A 50 -12.95 1.96 -6.60
N ILE A 51 -13.48 1.89 -5.38
CA ILE A 51 -12.94 1.01 -4.35
C ILE A 51 -13.33 -0.42 -4.72
N PRO A 52 -12.39 -1.38 -4.73
CA PRO A 52 -12.71 -2.75 -5.08
C PRO A 52 -13.63 -3.36 -4.02
N ILE A 53 -14.68 -4.04 -4.45
CA ILE A 53 -15.55 -4.85 -3.60
C ILE A 53 -15.21 -6.32 -3.92
N PRO A 54 -14.70 -7.10 -2.96
CA PRO A 54 -14.27 -8.47 -3.21
C PRO A 54 -15.47 -9.43 -3.27
N THR A 55 -16.25 -9.39 -4.36
CA THR A 55 -17.41 -10.26 -4.55
C THR A 55 -17.02 -11.75 -4.64
N GLY A 56 -15.87 -12.06 -5.21
CA GLY A 56 -15.36 -13.43 -5.38
C GLY A 56 -14.73 -14.06 -4.14
N GLY A 57 -15.11 -13.65 -2.92
CA GLY A 57 -14.64 -14.34 -1.71
C GLY A 57 -13.20 -14.03 -1.27
N SER A 58 -12.56 -12.97 -1.77
CA SER A 58 -11.14 -12.70 -1.47
C SER A 58 -10.91 -12.31 -0.02
N THR A 59 -10.17 -13.15 0.71
CA THR A 59 -9.75 -12.95 2.11
C THR A 59 -8.38 -12.26 2.23
N ARG A 60 -7.76 -11.86 1.11
CA ARG A 60 -6.37 -11.37 1.10
C ARG A 60 -6.22 -10.13 1.96
N GLY A 61 -5.30 -10.20 2.93
CA GLY A 61 -4.95 -9.12 3.86
C GLY A 61 -6.09 -8.70 4.80
N THR A 62 -7.01 -9.62 5.07
CA THR A 62 -8.00 -9.50 6.15
C THR A 62 -7.48 -10.10 7.47
N THR A 63 -6.37 -10.83 7.40
CA THR A 63 -5.62 -11.41 8.52
C THR A 63 -4.31 -10.66 8.77
N LEU A 64 -3.81 -10.78 10.00
CA LEU A 64 -2.50 -10.26 10.40
C LEU A 64 -1.37 -11.05 9.74
N ALA A 65 -0.30 -10.36 9.33
CA ALA A 65 0.85 -10.99 8.67
C ALA A 65 2.16 -10.83 9.45
N TYR A 66 2.40 -9.68 10.07
CA TYR A 66 3.68 -9.34 10.70
C TYR A 66 3.53 -9.13 12.21
N GLY A 67 2.53 -8.36 12.64
CA GLY A 67 2.28 -8.04 14.04
C GLY A 67 1.44 -9.08 14.78
N GLU A 68 1.36 -8.91 16.10
CA GLU A 68 0.50 -9.72 16.97
C GLU A 68 -0.91 -9.15 17.06
N TYR A 69 -1.01 -7.82 17.01
CA TYR A 69 -2.24 -7.06 17.08
C TYR A 69 -2.37 -6.13 15.89
N GLY A 70 -3.59 -5.75 15.54
CA GLY A 70 -3.81 -4.77 14.50
C GLY A 70 -5.22 -4.21 14.47
N ILE A 71 -5.46 -3.34 13.49
CA ILE A 71 -6.80 -2.84 13.17
C ILE A 71 -7.18 -3.16 11.75
N ARG A 72 -8.40 -3.65 11.58
CA ARG A 72 -9.04 -3.88 10.29
C ARG A 72 -10.27 -3.00 10.12
N ILE A 73 -10.61 -2.72 8.87
CA ILE A 73 -11.83 -1.97 8.54
C ILE A 73 -13.05 -2.85 8.83
N LYS A 74 -13.96 -2.35 9.66
CA LYS A 74 -15.28 -2.96 9.91
C LYS A 74 -16.36 -2.36 9.02
N GLY A 75 -16.26 -1.06 8.72
CA GLY A 75 -17.23 -0.33 7.90
C GLY A 75 -17.07 -0.56 6.40
N GLN A 76 -17.70 0.30 5.61
CA GLN A 76 -17.55 0.29 4.16
C GLN A 76 -16.10 0.59 3.74
N GLY A 77 -15.70 0.05 2.59
CA GLY A 77 -14.42 0.32 1.98
C GLY A 77 -14.25 1.82 1.74
N VAL A 78 -13.06 2.35 2.01
CA VAL A 78 -12.79 3.79 2.00
C VAL A 78 -11.49 4.10 1.26
N ARG A 79 -11.34 5.36 0.83
CA ARG A 79 -10.09 5.90 0.30
C ARG A 79 -9.33 6.58 1.42
N PHE A 80 -8.15 6.10 1.73
CA PHE A 80 -7.28 6.77 2.70
C PHE A 80 -6.36 7.75 2.01
N THR A 81 -6.23 8.93 2.58
CA THR A 81 -5.18 9.87 2.18
C THR A 81 -3.88 9.52 2.89
N ALA A 82 -2.74 9.84 2.27
CA ALA A 82 -1.44 9.67 2.88
C ALA A 82 -1.35 10.39 4.24
N LYS A 83 -1.91 11.60 4.34
CA LYS A 83 -1.92 12.37 5.60
C LYS A 83 -2.62 11.62 6.73
N GLN A 84 -3.78 11.02 6.48
CA GLN A 84 -4.52 10.24 7.49
C GLN A 84 -3.73 9.04 7.98
N LEU A 85 -3.11 8.30 7.07
CA LEU A 85 -2.28 7.13 7.41
C LEU A 85 -1.04 7.56 8.22
N MET A 86 -0.36 8.63 7.83
CA MET A 86 0.78 9.17 8.59
C MET A 86 0.36 9.60 10.00
N THR A 87 -0.76 10.33 10.13
CA THR A 87 -1.26 10.77 11.44
C THR A 87 -1.62 9.57 12.32
N ALA A 88 -2.28 8.55 11.78
CA ALA A 88 -2.60 7.35 12.52
C ALA A 88 -1.34 6.58 12.94
N GLU A 89 -0.37 6.41 12.03
CA GLU A 89 0.91 5.75 12.32
C GLU A 89 1.68 6.48 13.44
N GLU A 90 1.71 7.81 13.39
CA GLU A 90 2.37 8.62 14.40
C GLU A 90 1.69 8.53 15.77
N VAL A 91 0.36 8.49 15.82
CA VAL A 91 -0.38 8.25 17.06
C VAL A 91 -0.03 6.89 17.67
N ILE A 92 0.02 5.83 16.86
CA ILE A 92 0.42 4.49 17.34
C ILE A 92 1.85 4.54 17.88
N LYS A 93 2.79 5.12 17.12
CA LYS A 93 4.19 5.25 17.54
C LYS A 93 4.35 5.99 18.86
N ARG A 94 3.58 7.06 19.08
CA ARG A 94 3.58 7.82 20.33
C ARG A 94 3.06 6.99 21.50
N ALA A 95 1.97 6.25 21.31
CA ALA A 95 1.38 5.40 22.34
C ALA A 95 2.27 4.22 22.74
N ILE A 96 2.90 3.55 21.76
CA ILE A 96 3.77 2.38 22.03
C ILE A 96 5.21 2.74 22.38
N LYS A 97 5.57 4.04 22.42
CA LYS A 97 6.94 4.53 22.67
C LYS A 97 7.56 3.96 23.95
N VAL A 98 6.75 3.69 24.96
CA VAL A 98 7.17 3.12 26.25
C VAL A 98 7.76 1.71 26.08
N VAL A 99 7.26 0.94 25.11
CA VAL A 99 7.73 -0.41 24.83
C VAL A 99 8.91 -0.35 23.87
N LYS A 100 10.12 -0.53 24.41
CA LYS A 100 11.35 -0.55 23.62
C LYS A 100 11.33 -1.73 22.63
N GLY A 101 11.64 -1.46 21.36
CA GLY A 101 11.67 -2.48 20.31
C GLY A 101 10.34 -2.75 19.62
N ALA A 102 9.24 -2.14 20.06
CA ALA A 102 7.96 -2.24 19.38
C ALA A 102 8.01 -1.60 17.98
N LYS A 103 7.40 -2.28 17.01
CA LYS A 103 7.33 -1.87 15.60
C LYS A 103 5.88 -1.73 15.17
N VAL A 104 5.64 -0.73 14.33
CA VAL A 104 4.37 -0.51 13.63
C VAL A 104 4.55 -0.92 12.19
N TYR A 105 3.63 -1.74 11.68
CA TYR A 105 3.59 -2.15 10.29
C TYR A 105 2.36 -1.55 9.63
N MET A 106 2.56 -0.78 8.56
CA MET A 106 1.48 -0.29 7.72
C MET A 106 1.25 -1.28 6.57
N ARG A 107 0.08 -1.92 6.53
CA ARG A 107 -0.28 -2.97 5.55
C ARG A 107 -0.78 -2.42 4.21
N VAL A 108 -1.09 -1.12 4.16
CA VAL A 108 -1.60 -0.42 2.98
C VAL A 108 -0.66 0.71 2.61
N PHE A 109 -0.44 0.92 1.31
CA PHE A 109 0.46 1.98 0.83
C PHE A 109 -0.29 2.93 -0.11
N PRO A 110 -0.16 4.25 0.06
CA PRO A 110 -0.79 5.23 -0.82
C PRO A 110 -0.01 5.38 -2.13
N ASP A 111 -0.47 4.68 -3.17
CA ASP A 111 0.15 4.57 -4.49
C ASP A 111 -0.58 5.37 -5.58
N ILE A 112 -1.78 5.89 -5.28
CA ILE A 112 -2.63 6.56 -6.28
C ILE A 112 -2.47 8.08 -6.16
N PRO A 113 -2.02 8.77 -7.22
CA PRO A 113 -1.98 10.22 -7.22
C PRO A 113 -3.39 10.80 -7.41
N VAL A 114 -3.80 11.64 -6.47
CA VAL A 114 -5.07 12.37 -6.52
C VAL A 114 -4.80 13.78 -7.01
N CYS A 115 -5.51 14.16 -8.07
CA CYS A 115 -5.46 15.51 -8.62
C CYS A 115 -6.79 16.20 -8.38
N ILE A 116 -6.74 17.42 -7.88
CA ILE A 116 -7.91 18.23 -7.58
C ILE A 116 -7.78 19.53 -8.38
N LYS A 117 -8.92 20.01 -8.86
CA LYS A 117 -9.02 21.30 -9.50
C LYS A 117 -9.40 22.31 -8.41
N GLY A 118 -8.79 23.49 -8.45
CA GLY A 118 -9.08 24.56 -7.48
C GLY A 118 -10.56 24.93 -7.49
N ASN A 119 -11.12 25.13 -6.30
CA ASN A 119 -12.53 25.43 -6.09
C ASN A 119 -12.96 26.74 -6.76
N GLU A 120 -12.02 27.65 -6.94
CA GLU A 120 -12.17 28.93 -7.63
C GLU A 120 -12.33 28.80 -9.16
N THR A 121 -11.96 27.66 -9.74
CA THR A 121 -11.97 27.49 -11.21
C THR A 121 -13.23 26.76 -11.69
N ARG A 122 -13.79 27.22 -12.82
CA ARG A 122 -14.97 26.59 -13.44
C ARG A 122 -14.67 25.20 -14.04
N MET A 123 -15.74 24.45 -14.32
CA MET A 123 -15.70 23.15 -15.01
C MET A 123 -15.10 23.26 -16.43
N GLY A 124 -14.59 22.16 -16.99
CA GLY A 124 -13.91 22.15 -18.31
C GLY A 124 -12.39 22.34 -18.22
N LYS A 125 -11.71 22.81 -19.28
CA LYS A 125 -10.25 23.16 -19.30
C LYS A 125 -9.29 22.05 -18.82
N GLY A 126 -9.70 20.79 -18.87
CA GLY A 126 -8.89 19.63 -18.48
C GLY A 126 -8.81 19.38 -16.97
N LYS A 127 -7.81 18.58 -16.58
CA LYS A 127 -7.66 18.02 -15.23
C LYS A 127 -6.70 18.83 -14.37
N GLY A 128 -7.06 18.99 -13.09
CA GLY A 128 -6.27 19.71 -12.09
C GLY A 128 -4.86 19.16 -11.81
N THR A 129 -4.18 19.81 -10.87
CA THR A 129 -2.81 19.51 -10.44
C THR A 129 -2.79 18.40 -9.39
N PHE A 130 -1.63 17.77 -9.19
CA PHE A 130 -1.44 16.77 -8.13
C PHE A 130 -1.52 17.43 -6.75
N GLU A 131 -2.26 16.81 -5.82
CA GLU A 131 -2.41 17.33 -4.45
C GLU A 131 -1.85 16.33 -3.42
N PHE A 132 -2.32 15.08 -3.43
CA PHE A 132 -1.89 14.08 -2.45
C PHE A 132 -1.94 12.66 -2.98
N TRP A 133 -1.28 11.75 -2.25
CA TRP A 133 -1.34 10.32 -2.47
C TRP A 133 -2.48 9.70 -1.69
N ALA A 134 -3.17 8.75 -2.29
CA ALA A 134 -4.23 7.99 -1.65
C ALA A 134 -4.11 6.50 -1.95
N THR A 135 -4.80 5.68 -1.16
CA THR A 135 -4.99 4.25 -1.44
C THR A 135 -6.47 3.91 -1.37
N ARG A 136 -6.90 2.88 -2.13
CA ARG A 136 -8.26 2.35 -2.09
C ARG A 136 -8.23 1.07 -1.29
N VAL A 137 -9.03 0.98 -0.23
CA VAL A 137 -8.98 -0.18 0.65
C VAL A 137 -10.39 -0.78 0.80
N PRO A 138 -10.56 -2.08 0.51
CA PRO A 138 -11.82 -2.78 0.70
C PRO A 138 -12.13 -2.99 2.18
N THR A 139 -13.41 -3.25 2.49
CA THR A 139 -13.84 -3.68 3.82
C THR A 139 -13.12 -4.95 4.29
N GLY A 140 -12.89 -5.07 5.59
CA GLY A 140 -12.25 -6.24 6.21
C GLY A 140 -10.72 -6.24 6.13
N ARG A 141 -10.11 -5.36 5.32
CA ARG A 141 -8.65 -5.26 5.19
C ARG A 141 -8.01 -4.72 6.47
N VAL A 142 -6.88 -5.30 6.86
CA VAL A 142 -5.99 -4.79 7.92
C VAL A 142 -5.23 -3.57 7.42
N ILE A 143 -5.17 -2.51 8.23
CA ILE A 143 -4.47 -1.25 7.90
C ILE A 143 -3.14 -1.16 8.64
N PHE A 144 -3.17 -1.33 9.96
CA PHE A 144 -2.00 -1.25 10.82
C PHE A 144 -1.89 -2.51 11.66
N GLU A 145 -0.65 -2.89 11.92
CA GLU A 145 -0.27 -3.93 12.86
C GLU A 145 0.79 -3.41 13.81
N VAL A 146 0.79 -3.96 15.02
CA VAL A 146 1.77 -3.68 16.06
C VAL A 146 2.39 -5.01 16.49
N GLY A 147 3.72 -5.03 16.59
CA GLY A 147 4.44 -6.23 17.02
C GLY A 147 5.94 -6.00 17.08
N GLY A 148 6.71 -7.05 16.80
CA GLY A 148 8.18 -7.06 16.88
C GLY A 148 8.73 -7.44 18.26
N VAL A 149 7.99 -7.14 19.32
CA VAL A 149 8.25 -7.60 20.70
C VAL A 149 6.92 -7.99 21.36
N PRO A 150 6.93 -8.81 22.42
CA PRO A 150 5.74 -9.07 23.21
C PRO A 150 5.20 -7.76 23.80
N ILE A 151 3.94 -7.45 23.49
CA ILE A 151 3.24 -6.26 23.97
C ILE A 151 1.99 -6.71 24.72
N ARG A 152 1.71 -6.06 25.86
CA ARG A 152 0.45 -6.28 26.59
C ARG A 152 -0.73 -5.83 25.74
N GLU A 153 -1.75 -6.67 25.66
CA GLU A 153 -2.92 -6.44 24.81
C GLU A 153 -3.60 -5.10 25.10
N GLU A 154 -3.71 -4.71 26.38
CA GLU A 154 -4.32 -3.45 26.83
C GLU A 154 -3.65 -2.22 26.19
N ILE A 155 -2.32 -2.18 26.17
CA ILE A 155 -1.53 -1.08 25.59
C ILE A 155 -1.74 -1.04 24.08
N ALA A 156 -1.69 -2.21 23.42
CA ALA A 156 -1.91 -2.29 21.97
C ALA A 156 -3.33 -1.87 21.58
N ARG A 157 -4.33 -2.33 22.33
CA ARG A 157 -5.74 -2.01 22.13
C ARG A 157 -5.99 -0.51 22.27
N GLU A 158 -5.43 0.12 23.30
CA GLU A 158 -5.58 1.56 23.51
C GLU A 158 -4.87 2.37 22.43
N ALA A 159 -3.63 2.02 22.07
CA ALA A 159 -2.89 2.67 20.99
C ALA A 159 -3.65 2.61 19.65
N LEU A 160 -4.21 1.44 19.34
CA LEU A 160 -4.97 1.21 18.11
C LEU A 160 -6.34 1.89 18.13
N ARG A 161 -6.97 2.02 19.30
CA ARG A 161 -8.21 2.81 19.49
C ARG A 161 -7.98 4.29 19.20
N LEU A 162 -6.90 4.86 19.73
CA LEU A 162 -6.51 6.26 19.47
C LEU A 162 -6.22 6.49 17.98
N ALA A 163 -5.59 5.53 17.31
CA ALA A 163 -5.33 5.60 15.88
C ALA A 163 -6.63 5.52 15.05
N ALA A 164 -7.55 4.63 15.44
CA ALA A 164 -8.85 4.47 14.78
C ALA A 164 -9.65 5.79 14.79
N ALA A 165 -9.56 6.58 15.86
CA ALA A 165 -10.22 7.89 15.95
C ALA A 165 -9.69 8.94 14.95
N LYS A 166 -8.53 8.72 14.33
CA LYS A 166 -7.96 9.61 13.30
C LYS A 166 -8.33 9.21 11.88
N LEU A 167 -9.02 8.09 11.72
CA LEU A 167 -9.32 7.50 10.43
C LEU A 167 -10.82 7.65 10.08
N PRO A 168 -11.17 7.74 8.79
CA PRO A 168 -12.53 8.11 8.33
C PRO A 168 -13.60 7.01 8.39
N THR A 169 -13.34 5.82 8.95
CA THR A 169 -14.31 4.71 8.98
C THR A 169 -14.27 4.00 10.33
N THR A 170 -15.13 2.99 10.52
CA THR A 170 -15.14 2.18 11.74
C THR A 170 -14.16 1.02 11.63
N TYR A 171 -13.53 0.71 12.77
CA TYR A 171 -12.47 -0.28 12.86
C TYR A 171 -12.79 -1.34 13.90
N GLU A 172 -12.13 -2.46 13.75
CA GLU A 172 -12.15 -3.58 14.69
C GLU A 172 -10.72 -3.92 15.07
N PHE A 173 -10.49 -4.08 16.37
CA PHE A 173 -9.25 -4.62 16.89
C PHE A 173 -9.15 -6.11 16.58
N VAL A 174 -7.99 -6.55 16.10
CA VAL A 174 -7.73 -7.93 15.71
C VAL A 174 -6.47 -8.47 16.36
N THR A 175 -6.52 -9.75 16.70
CA THR A 175 -5.40 -10.56 17.18
C THR A 175 -5.04 -11.62 16.14
N ARG A 176 -3.93 -12.35 16.31
CA ARG A 176 -3.58 -13.45 15.40
C ARG A 176 -4.62 -14.57 15.35
N LYS A 177 -5.37 -14.76 16.43
CA LYS A 177 -6.46 -15.75 16.53
C LYS A 177 -7.74 -15.29 15.85
N SER A 178 -7.83 -14.00 15.46
CA SER A 178 -9.04 -13.48 14.83
C SER A 178 -9.23 -14.07 13.44
N LEU A 179 -10.47 -14.47 13.16
CA LEU A 179 -10.84 -15.08 11.89
C LEU A 179 -10.82 -14.05 10.74
N PRO A 180 -10.53 -14.48 9.51
CA PRO A 180 -10.62 -13.62 8.33
C PRO A 180 -12.03 -13.05 8.13
N ARG A 181 -12.10 -11.86 7.55
CA ARG A 181 -13.38 -11.23 7.15
C ARG A 181 -13.54 -11.27 5.64
N LEU A 182 -14.76 -11.55 5.20
CA LEU A 182 -15.20 -11.34 3.83
C LEU A 182 -16.25 -10.24 3.81
N GLY A 183 -15.83 -9.01 3.49
CA GLY A 183 -16.68 -7.84 3.65
C GLY A 183 -17.18 -7.73 5.09
N ASN A 184 -18.50 -7.73 5.26
CA ASN A 184 -19.12 -7.64 6.58
C ASN A 184 -19.24 -9.00 7.29
N MET A 185 -18.97 -10.12 6.62
CA MET A 185 -19.07 -11.46 7.21
C MET A 185 -17.73 -11.90 7.80
N VAL A 186 -17.78 -12.61 8.93
CA VAL A 186 -16.62 -13.31 9.48
C VAL A 186 -16.66 -14.74 8.93
N ILE A 187 -15.58 -15.19 8.30
CA ILE A 187 -15.52 -16.57 7.79
C ILE A 187 -15.18 -17.47 8.97
N GLN A 188 -16.13 -18.34 9.31
CA GLN A 188 -15.86 -19.44 10.23
C GLN A 188 -15.04 -20.51 9.50
N PRO A 189 -14.04 -21.11 10.15
CA PRO A 189 -13.39 -22.29 9.59
C PRO A 189 -14.46 -23.35 9.40
N THR A 190 -14.47 -24.01 8.24
CA THR A 190 -15.37 -25.14 7.98
C THR A 190 -15.14 -26.16 9.09
N PRO A 191 -16.19 -26.65 9.79
CA PRO A 191 -16.03 -27.71 10.76
C PRO A 191 -15.38 -28.89 10.05
N LEU A 192 -14.29 -29.41 10.60
CA LEU A 192 -13.67 -30.63 10.11
C LEU A 192 -14.69 -31.74 10.31
N ILE A 193 -15.42 -32.07 9.23
CA ILE A 193 -16.20 -33.31 9.20
C ILE A 193 -15.14 -34.41 9.30
N PRO A 194 -15.19 -35.29 10.31
CA PRO A 194 -14.26 -36.41 10.36
C PRO A 194 -14.36 -37.17 9.05
N ASP A 195 -13.22 -37.47 8.43
CA ASP A 195 -13.22 -38.21 7.17
C ASP A 195 -14.09 -39.47 7.34
N PRO A 196 -14.92 -39.80 6.34
CA PRO A 196 -15.71 -41.03 6.41
C PRO A 196 -14.75 -42.19 6.71
N PRO A 197 -15.14 -43.12 7.62
CA PRO A 197 -14.27 -44.23 7.97
C PRO A 197 -13.84 -44.93 6.68
N SER A 198 -12.53 -45.14 6.55
CA SER A 198 -11.95 -45.83 5.40
C SER A 198 -12.71 -47.14 5.17
N PRO A 199 -13.05 -47.49 3.92
CA PRO A 199 -13.78 -48.73 3.67
C PRO A 199 -12.98 -49.88 4.25
N VAL A 200 -13.55 -50.55 5.26
CA VAL A 200 -13.00 -51.79 5.81
C VAL A 200 -12.85 -52.74 4.64
N SER A 201 -11.61 -53.12 4.32
CA SER A 201 -11.32 -54.19 3.37
C SER A 201 -11.94 -55.46 3.93
N THR A 202 -13.17 -55.76 3.51
CA THR A 202 -13.76 -57.07 3.72
C THR A 202 -12.91 -58.04 2.91
N GLU A 203 -11.98 -58.72 3.59
CA GLU A 203 -11.31 -59.89 3.06
C GLU A 203 -12.41 -60.89 2.70
N THR A 204 -12.72 -61.00 1.40
CA THR A 204 -13.60 -62.04 0.88
C THR A 204 -12.98 -63.38 1.27
N PRO A 205 -13.66 -64.26 2.04
CA PRO A 205 -13.13 -65.58 2.30
C PRO A 205 -12.99 -66.29 0.96
N ALA A 206 -11.77 -66.68 0.61
CA ALA A 206 -11.51 -67.50 -0.56
C ALA A 206 -12.39 -68.75 -0.47
N GLU A 207 -13.24 -68.95 -1.48
CA GLU A 207 -14.04 -70.16 -1.65
C GLU A 207 -13.08 -71.37 -1.62
N MET A 208 -13.22 -72.20 -0.59
CA MET A 208 -12.64 -73.54 -0.60
C MET A 208 -13.49 -74.41 -1.53
N SER A 209 -12.91 -74.75 -2.68
CA SER A 209 -13.34 -75.84 -3.57
C SER A 209 -12.18 -76.79 -3.78
#